data_AF-A0AAE4EA64-F1
#
_entry.id   AF-A0AAE4EA64-F1
#
_cell.length_a   1.000
_cell.length_b   1.000
_cell.length_c   1.000
_cell.angle_alpha   90.00
_cell.angle_beta   90.00
_cell.angle_gamma   90.00
#
_symmetry.space_group_name_H-M   'P 1'
#
loop_
_entity.id
_entity.type
_entity.pdbx_description
1 polymer ?
#
loop_
_entity_poly.entity_id
_entity_poly.type
_entity_poly.pdbx_seq_one_letter_code
_entity_poly.pdbx_strand_id
1 'polypeptide(L)' 'MDIIDTAAEIEELQRNAALSAHRIDRNAVSAERCEECDEPIPEPRRAAVPGCQTCADCQGVIELRKKQRGA' A
#
# COMPACT_ATOMS: atom_id res chain seq x y z
N MET A 1 9.28 30.73 18.90
CA MET A 1 9.45 29.35 18.44
C MET A 1 10.64 28.76 19.17
N ASP A 2 10.37 27.97 20.21
CA ASP A 2 11.41 27.20 20.89
C ASP A 2 11.60 25.81 20.25
N ILE A 3 12.47 25.01 20.84
CA ILE A 3 12.75 23.65 20.37
C ILE A 3 11.51 22.76 20.47
N ILE A 4 10.65 22.99 21.46
CA ILE A 4 9.43 22.21 21.67
C ILE A 4 8.39 22.56 20.60
N ASP A 5 8.22 23.85 20.32
CA ASP A 5 7.34 24.33 19.24
C ASP A 5 7.74 23.70 17.89
N THR A 6 9.05 23.69 17.58
CA THR A 6 9.57 23.13 16.33
C THR A 6 9.44 21.60 16.27
N ALA A 7 9.67 20.92 17.39
CA ALA A 7 9.52 19.47 17.46
C ALA A 7 8.06 19.04 17.24
N ALA A 8 7.10 19.80 17.77
CA ALA A 8 5.68 19.54 17.58
C ALA A 8 5.27 19.67 16.10
N GLU A 9 5.72 20.72 15.41
CA GLU A 9 5.46 20.90 13.99
C GLU A 9 6.04 19.77 13.13
N ILE A 10 7.26 19.32 13.45
CA ILE A 10 7.89 18.20 12.74
C ILE A 10 7.11 16.90 12.96
N GLU A 11 6.66 16.63 14.18
CA GLU A 11 5.84 15.45 14.50
C GLU A 11 4.54 15.45 13.70
N GLU A 12 3.84 16.58 13.68
CA GLU A 12 2.59 16.73 12.92
C GLU A 12 2.82 16.51 11.42
N LEU A 13 3.88 17.10 10.86
CA LEU A 13 4.24 16.92 9.45
C LEU A 13 4.56 15.46 9.13
N GLN A 14 5.35 14.79 9.97
CA GLN A 14 5.69 13.38 9.78
C GLN A 14 4.47 12.48 9.89
N ARG A 15 3.60 12.72 10.87
CA ARG A 15 2.32 12.01 11.05
C ARG A 15 1.43 12.17 9.82
N ASN A 16 1.23 13.40 9.36
CA ASN A 16 0.39 13.68 8.20
C ASN A 16 0.97 13.07 6.92
N ALA A 17 2.29 13.11 6.74
CA ALA A 17 2.97 12.45 5.62
C ALA A 17 2.76 10.93 5.63
N ALA A 18 2.90 10.28 6.79
CA ALA A 18 2.66 8.84 6.91
C ALA A 18 1.20 8.47 6.61
N LEU A 19 0.23 9.24 7.14
CA LEU A 19 -1.19 9.03 6.86
C LEU A 19 -1.50 9.20 5.36
N SER A 20 -0.91 10.21 4.72
CA SER A 20 -1.06 10.46 3.29
C SER A 20 -0.48 9.32 2.45
N ALA A 21 0.73 8.86 2.78
CA ALA A 21 1.41 7.78 2.07
C ALA A 21 0.67 6.44 2.13
N HIS A 22 -0.09 6.19 3.21
CA HIS A 22 -0.88 4.97 3.38
C HIS A 22 -2.35 5.11 2.97
N ARG A 23 -2.75 6.27 2.42
CA ARG A 23 -4.11 6.48 1.97
C ARG A 23 -4.37 5.64 0.72
N ILE A 24 -5.38 4.77 0.80
CA ILE A 24 -5.83 3.95 -0.33
C ILE A 24 -6.65 4.81 -1.28
N ASP A 25 -6.27 4.85 -2.56
CA ASP A 25 -7.12 5.35 -3.62
C ASP A 25 -8.19 4.31 -3.97
N ARG A 26 -9.43 4.58 -3.58
CA ARG A 26 -10.57 3.68 -3.81
C ARG A 26 -11.04 3.63 -5.27
N ASN A 27 -10.57 4.55 -6.10
CA ASN A 27 -10.88 4.59 -7.53
C ASN A 27 -9.79 3.93 -8.38
N ALA A 28 -8.73 3.41 -7.76
CA ALA A 28 -7.65 2.75 -8.46
C ALA A 28 -8.17 1.53 -9.24
N VAL A 29 -7.80 1.44 -10.52
CA VAL A 29 -8.21 0.34 -11.40
C VAL A 29 -7.36 -0.89 -11.09
N SER A 30 -8.02 -1.97 -10.69
CA SER A 30 -7.39 -3.27 -10.47
C SER A 30 -7.17 -4.00 -11.80
N ALA A 31 -6.07 -4.75 -11.91
CA ALA A 31 -5.84 -5.63 -13.05
C ALA A 31 -6.89 -6.77 -13.09
N GLU A 32 -7.22 -7.25 -14.29
CA GLU A 32 -8.12 -8.38 -14.48
C GLU A 32 -7.38 -9.73 -14.40
N ARG A 33 -6.08 -9.74 -14.69
CA ARG A 33 -5.18 -10.90 -14.62
C ARG A 33 -3.97 -10.55 -13.78
N CYS A 34 -3.45 -11.54 -13.06
CA CYS A 34 -2.29 -11.40 -12.19
C CYS A 34 -1.03 -11.19 -13.03
N GLU A 35 -0.25 -10.15 -12.74
CA GLU A 35 1.00 -9.88 -13.47
C GLU A 35 2.07 -10.98 -13.29
N GLU A 36 1.98 -11.80 -12.24
CA GLU A 36 2.99 -12.83 -11.92
C GLU A 36 2.66 -14.22 -12.49
N CYS A 37 1.40 -14.67 -12.35
CA CYS A 37 0.96 -16.00 -12.77
C CYS A 37 -0.02 -15.99 -13.95
N ASP A 38 -0.42 -14.82 -14.41
CA ASP A 38 -1.40 -14.60 -15.49
C ASP A 38 -2.80 -15.20 -15.22
N GLU A 39 -3.09 -15.65 -14.00
CA GLU A 39 -4.43 -16.12 -13.62
C GLU A 39 -5.41 -14.95 -13.43
N PRO A 40 -6.70 -15.13 -13.73
CA PRO A 40 -7.70 -14.09 -13.53
C PRO A 40 -7.80 -13.70 -12.05
N ILE A 41 -7.75 -12.40 -11.77
CA ILE A 41 -7.92 -11.86 -10.42
C ILE A 41 -9.42 -11.83 -10.09
N PRO A 42 -9.90 -12.50 -9.04
CA PRO A 42 -11.33 -12.57 -8.75
C PRO A 42 -11.92 -11.21 -8.35
N GLU A 43 -13.17 -10.94 -8.74
CA GLU A 43 -13.88 -9.69 -8.42
C GLU A 43 -13.85 -9.30 -6.93
N PRO A 44 -14.10 -10.23 -5.99
CA PRO A 44 -13.99 -9.92 -4.56
C PRO A 44 -12.62 -9.33 -4.17
N ARG A 45 -11.54 -9.79 -4.80
CA ARG A 45 -10.19 -9.26 -4.56
C ARG A 45 -10.05 -7.83 -5.10
N ARG A 46 -10.51 -7.59 -6.34
CA ARG A 46 -10.48 -6.26 -6.96
C ARG A 46 -11.31 -5.23 -6.19
N ALA A 47 -12.43 -5.66 -5.60
CA ALA A 47 -13.29 -4.81 -4.77
C ALA A 47 -12.71 -4.56 -3.37
N ALA A 48 -12.12 -5.59 -2.74
CA ALA A 48 -11.53 -5.46 -1.40
C ALA A 48 -10.24 -4.63 -1.42
N VAL A 49 -9.44 -4.75 -2.48
CA VAL A 49 -8.20 -3.99 -2.67
C VAL A 49 -8.20 -3.37 -4.07
N PRO A 50 -8.81 -2.18 -4.20
CA PRO A 50 -8.74 -1.39 -5.43
C PRO A 50 -7.30 -1.14 -5.84
N GLY A 51 -7.00 -1.26 -7.14
CA GLY A 51 -5.66 -1.12 -7.68
C GLY A 51 -4.77 -2.37 -7.57
N CYS A 52 -5.30 -3.53 -7.18
CA CYS A 52 -4.47 -4.74 -7.10
C CYS A 52 -3.98 -5.17 -8.49
N GLN A 53 -2.67 -5.44 -8.61
CA GLN A 53 -2.04 -5.91 -9.86
C GLN A 53 -1.73 -7.43 -9.84
N THR A 54 -1.83 -8.06 -8.67
CA THR A 54 -1.51 -9.48 -8.46
C THR A 54 -2.64 -10.18 -7.69
N CYS A 55 -2.74 -11.50 -7.89
CA CYS A 55 -3.64 -12.35 -7.09
C CYS A 55 -3.16 -12.40 -5.62
N ALA A 56 -4.03 -12.88 -4.72
CA ALA A 56 -3.72 -12.91 -3.29
C ALA A 56 -2.47 -13.74 -2.96
N ASP A 57 -2.29 -14.87 -3.64
CA ASP A 57 -1.17 -15.79 -3.38
C ASP A 57 0.17 -15.19 -3.81
N CYS A 58 0.25 -14.67 -5.05
CA CYS A 58 1.42 -13.97 -5.55
C CYS A 58 1.75 -12.74 -4.71
N GLN A 59 0.74 -11.98 -4.30
CA GLN A 59 0.91 -10.83 -3.41
C GLN A 59 1.52 -11.24 -2.07
N GLY A 60 1.06 -12.34 -1.47
CA GLY A 60 1.62 -12.87 -0.22
C GLY A 60 3.10 -13.23 -0.33
N VAL A 61 3.52 -13.80 -1.47
CA VAL A 61 4.94 -14.09 -1.75
C VAL A 61 5.76 -12.80 -1.89
N ILE A 62 5.23 -11.80 -2.60
CA ILE A 62 5.90 -10.49 -2.77
C ILE A 62 6.10 -9.81 -1.42
N GLU A 63 5.06 -9.79 -0.58
CA GLU A 63 5.11 -9.20 0.76
C GLU A 63 6.10 -9.92 1.68
N LEU A 64 6.12 -11.25 1.63
CA LEU A 64 7.11 -12.04 2.38
C LEU A 64 8.55 -11.70 1.95
N ARG A 65 8.79 -11.59 0.63
CA ARG A 65 10.11 -11.19 0.09
C ARG A 65 10.49 -9.77 0.51
N LYS A 66 9.55 -8.83 0.51
CA LYS A 66 9.79 -7.45 0.99
C LYS A 66 10.18 -7.42 2.47
N LYS A 67 9.43 -8.16 3.31
CA LYS A 67 9.71 -8.27 4.74
C LYS A 67 11.11 -8.85 5.03
N GLN A 68 11.53 -9.88 4.28
CA GLN A 68 12.87 -10.46 4.41
C GLN A 68 13.99 -9.49 3.99
N ARG A 69 13.69 -8.55 3.09
CA ARG A 69 14.64 -7.55 2.59
C ARG A 69 14.72 -6.29 3.46
N GLY A 70 13.95 -6.21 4.54
CA GLY A 70 13.94 -5.06 5.45
C GLY A 70 13.43 -3.76 4.83
N ALA A 71 12.60 -3.88 3.78
CA ALA A 71 11.95 -2.75 3.13
C ALA A 71 10.80 -2.18 3.97
#